data_AF-A0A519BWZ5-F1
#
_entry.id   AF-A0A519BWZ5-F1
#
_cell.length_a   1.000
_cell.length_b   1.000
_cell.length_c   1.000
_cell.angle_alpha   90.00
_cell.angle_beta   90.00
_cell.angle_gamma   90.00
#
_symmetry.space_group_name_H-M   'P 1'
#
loop_
_entity.id
_entity.type
_entity.pdbx_description
1 polymer ?
#
loop_
_entity_poly.entity_id
_entity_poly.type
_entity_poly.pdbx_seq_one_letter_code
_entity_poly.pdbx_strand_id
1 'polypeptide(L)'
;MLLMTQIMGWFLISVGFLKIFDWKKFAENFAKYDLIAMQSKSYAVSYPLIELLIGASFLASWNVKIIAGVLLALMIVGIFGVRKALNEHKKVQCACLGKLGHKLNITLTKFTLIEDIIMGGMALAIILF
;
A
#
# COMPACT_ATOMS: atom_id res chain seq x y z
N MET A 1 -15.33 -13.51 6.02
CA MET A 1 -13.99 -13.33 6.62
C MET A 1 -12.88 -14.00 5.80
N LEU A 2 -12.88 -15.33 5.65
CA LEU A 2 -11.78 -16.08 5.02
C LEU A 2 -11.51 -15.67 3.56
N LEU A 3 -12.56 -15.45 2.76
CA LEU A 3 -12.43 -15.03 1.37
C LEU A 3 -11.77 -13.63 1.26
N MET A 4 -12.11 -12.72 2.17
CA MET A 4 -11.56 -11.36 2.17
C MET A 4 -10.07 -11.36 2.52
N THR A 5 -9.68 -12.10 3.55
CA THR A 5 -8.26 -12.20 3.96
C THR A 5 -7.41 -12.87 2.90
N GLN A 6 -7.92 -13.92 2.24
CA GLN A 6 -7.21 -14.59 1.14
C GLN A 6 -6.99 -13.65 -0.06
N ILE A 7 -8.04 -12.93 -0.50
CA ILE A 7 -7.93 -11.98 -1.62
C ILE A 7 -6.95 -10.86 -1.29
N MET A 8 -7.07 -10.25 -0.11
CA MET A 8 -6.16 -9.19 0.33
C MET A 8 -4.72 -9.69 0.48
N GLY A 9 -4.53 -10.90 1.01
CA GLY A 9 -3.23 -11.51 1.17
C GLY A 9 -2.53 -11.75 -0.18
N TRP A 10 -3.23 -12.37 -1.13
CA TRP A 10 -2.71 -12.57 -2.49
C TRP A 10 -2.40 -11.26 -3.21
N PHE A 11 -3.27 -10.25 -3.06
CA PHE A 11 -3.06 -8.92 -3.64
C PHE A 11 -1.79 -8.26 -3.06
N LEU A 12 -1.67 -8.20 -1.74
CA LEU A 12 -0.52 -7.61 -1.06
C LEU A 12 0.79 -8.33 -1.37
N ILE A 13 0.78 -9.67 -1.43
CA ILE A 13 1.96 -10.44 -1.84
C ILE A 13 2.35 -10.08 -3.27
N SER A 14 1.41 -10.18 -4.22
CA SER A 14 1.69 -9.95 -5.64
C SER A 14 2.24 -8.54 -5.89
N VAL A 15 1.60 -7.55 -5.28
CA VAL A 15 1.96 -6.14 -5.43
C VAL A 15 3.25 -5.79 -4.66
N GLY A 16 3.44 -6.34 -3.46
CA GLY A 16 4.66 -6.20 -2.67
C GLY A 16 5.89 -6.76 -3.39
N PHE A 17 5.76 -7.92 -4.05
CA PHE A 17 6.84 -8.50 -4.84
C PHE A 17 7.24 -7.59 -6.02
N LEU A 18 6.26 -6.97 -6.69
CA LEU A 18 6.52 -6.02 -7.78
C LEU A 18 7.24 -4.74 -7.28
N LYS A 19 6.99 -4.33 -6.04
CA LYS A 19 7.69 -3.20 -5.40
C LYS A 19 9.14 -3.53 -5.07
N ILE A 20 9.42 -4.76 -4.60
CA ILE A 20 10.80 -5.22 -4.32
C ILE A 20 11.64 -5.27 -5.59
N PHE A 21 11.06 -5.64 -6.73
CA PHE A 21 11.81 -5.71 -7.99
C PHE A 21 12.39 -4.34 -8.39
N ASP A 22 11.69 -3.24 -8.09
CA ASP A 22 12.14 -1.86 -8.36
C ASP A 22 12.39 -1.08 -7.06
N TRP A 23 12.97 -1.74 -6.04
CA TRP A 23 13.08 -1.23 -4.66
C TRP A 23 13.55 0.23 -4.55
N LYS A 24 14.67 0.58 -5.22
CA LYS A 24 15.23 1.94 -5.15
C LYS A 24 14.28 2.98 -5.74
N LYS A 25 13.75 2.71 -6.93
CA LYS A 25 12.81 3.60 -7.63
C LYS A 25 11.47 3.71 -6.90
N PHE A 26 11.01 2.60 -6.31
CA PHE A 26 9.84 2.60 -5.44
C PHE A 26 10.06 3.56 -4.28
N ALA A 27 11.14 3.39 -3.50
CA ALA A 27 11.41 4.23 -2.33
C ALA A 27 11.54 5.71 -2.68
N GLU A 28 12.21 6.05 -3.79
CA GLU A 28 12.32 7.43 -4.27
C GLU A 28 10.98 8.05 -4.67
N ASN A 29 10.09 7.29 -5.31
CA ASN A 29 8.79 7.82 -5.73
C ASN A 29 7.77 7.82 -4.59
N PHE A 30 7.79 6.81 -3.74
CA PHE A 30 6.96 6.71 -2.54
C PHE A 30 7.23 7.88 -1.58
N ALA A 31 8.51 8.22 -1.39
CA ALA A 31 8.93 9.37 -0.58
C ALA A 31 8.50 10.75 -1.15
N LYS A 32 7.92 10.84 -2.35
CA LYS A 32 7.43 12.11 -2.91
C LYS A 32 6.01 12.45 -2.50
N TYR A 33 5.23 11.48 -2.04
CA TYR A 33 3.81 11.67 -1.74
C TYR A 33 3.36 11.10 -0.38
N ASP A 34 3.98 10.03 0.11
CA ASP A 34 3.62 9.47 1.41
C ASP A 34 4.18 10.33 2.55
N LEU A 35 3.32 10.65 3.52
CA LEU A 35 3.62 11.60 4.60
C LEU A 35 4.80 11.15 5.48
N ILE A 36 4.91 9.84 5.74
CA ILE A 36 5.94 9.26 6.60
C ILE A 36 7.21 9.02 5.78
N ALA A 37 7.07 8.53 4.56
CA ALA A 37 8.18 8.28 3.65
C ALA A 37 8.92 9.55 3.24
N MET A 38 8.23 10.70 3.18
CA MET A 38 8.85 12.01 2.97
C MET A 38 9.87 12.36 4.08
N GLN A 39 9.64 11.89 5.31
CA GLN A 39 10.48 12.20 6.46
C GLN A 39 11.48 11.09 6.78
N SER A 40 11.16 9.83 6.46
CA SER A 40 11.99 8.67 6.77
C SER A 40 12.24 7.81 5.53
N LYS A 41 13.48 7.88 5.00
CA LYS A 41 13.94 6.98 3.94
C LYS A 41 13.94 5.52 4.38
N SER A 42 14.24 5.24 5.64
CA SER A 42 14.18 3.88 6.17
C SER A 42 12.76 3.31 6.08
N TYR A 43 11.74 4.11 6.41
CA TYR A 43 10.35 3.69 6.23
C TYR A 43 10.01 3.43 4.75
N ALA A 44 10.42 4.33 3.85
CA ALA A 44 10.17 4.17 2.41
C ALA A 44 10.78 2.87 1.84
N VAL A 45 11.97 2.50 2.32
CA VAL A 45 12.67 1.27 1.93
C VAL A 45 12.04 0.05 2.59
N SER A 46 11.59 0.14 3.83
CA SER A 46 10.99 -1.00 4.54
C SER A 46 9.54 -1.28 4.16
N TYR A 47 8.82 -0.33 3.55
CA TYR A 47 7.39 -0.46 3.24
C TYR A 47 7.01 -1.71 2.41
N PRO A 48 7.72 -2.08 1.32
CA PRO A 48 7.40 -3.28 0.55
C PRO A 48 7.49 -4.57 1.38
N LEU A 49 8.44 -4.63 2.32
CA LEU A 49 8.58 -5.74 3.25
C LEU A 49 7.40 -5.80 4.22
N ILE A 50 6.95 -4.65 4.73
CA ILE A 50 5.79 -4.57 5.62
C ILE A 50 4.55 -5.11 4.91
N GLU A 51 4.32 -4.72 3.65
CA GLU A 51 3.18 -5.22 2.85
C GLU A 51 3.26 -6.73 2.60
N LEU A 52 4.44 -7.28 2.31
CA LEU A 52 4.61 -8.73 2.15
C LEU A 52 4.34 -9.48 3.45
N LEU A 53 4.80 -8.97 4.60
CA LEU A 53 4.56 -9.59 5.89
C LEU A 53 3.07 -9.58 6.26
N ILE A 54 2.38 -8.47 6.00
CA ILE A 54 0.92 -8.36 6.20
C ILE A 54 0.20 -9.35 5.28
N GLY A 55 0.58 -9.40 3.99
CA GLY A 55 -0.01 -10.31 3.02
C GLY A 55 0.19 -11.79 3.40
N ALA A 56 1.40 -12.15 3.82
CA ALA A 56 1.74 -13.49 4.31
C ALA A 56 0.94 -13.84 5.57
N SER A 57 0.78 -12.89 6.49
CA SER A 57 0.00 -13.10 7.72
C SER A 57 -1.49 -13.30 7.42
N PHE A 58 -2.05 -12.60 6.43
CA PHE A 58 -3.42 -12.82 5.97
C PHE A 58 -3.61 -14.20 5.32
N LEU A 59 -2.65 -14.65 4.52
CA LEU A 59 -2.67 -16.00 3.92
C LEU A 59 -2.55 -17.11 4.97
N ALA A 60 -1.69 -16.92 5.97
CA ALA A 60 -1.54 -17.82 7.11
C ALA A 60 -2.70 -17.74 8.11
N SER A 61 -3.66 -16.82 7.91
CA SER A 61 -4.73 -16.50 8.87
C SER A 61 -4.21 -16.22 10.29
N TRP A 62 -3.00 -15.66 10.40
CA TRP A 62 -2.31 -15.42 11.67
C TRP A 62 -2.72 -14.07 12.24
N ASN A 63 -3.33 -14.06 13.43
CA ASN A 63 -3.74 -12.85 14.15
C ASN A 63 -4.41 -11.79 13.26
N VAL A 64 -5.37 -12.23 12.44
CA VAL A 64 -6.02 -11.45 11.38
C VAL A 64 -6.50 -10.07 11.86
N LYS A 65 -7.08 -9.96 13.06
CA LYS A 65 -7.58 -8.68 13.61
C LYS A 65 -6.46 -7.66 13.85
N ILE A 66 -5.33 -8.12 14.39
CA ILE A 66 -4.17 -7.24 14.65
C ILE A 66 -3.56 -6.79 13.34
N ILE A 67 -3.37 -7.72 12.40
CA ILE A 67 -2.81 -7.44 11.07
C ILE A 67 -3.72 -6.50 10.27
N ALA A 68 -5.03 -6.68 10.34
CA ALA A 68 -6.00 -5.76 9.76
C ALA A 68 -5.91 -4.36 10.39
N GLY A 69 -5.72 -4.25 11.71
CA GLY A 69 -5.49 -2.97 12.37
C GLY A 69 -4.25 -2.24 11.87
N VAL A 70 -3.15 -2.96 11.69
CA VAL A 70 -1.91 -2.40 11.11
C VAL A 70 -2.13 -1.96 9.67
N LEU A 71 -2.74 -2.81 8.83
CA LEU A 71 -3.04 -2.45 7.43
C LEU A 71 -3.93 -1.22 7.36
N LEU A 72 -4.96 -1.13 8.20
CA LEU A 72 -5.88 0.01 8.24
C LEU A 72 -5.14 1.31 8.58
N ALA A 73 -4.22 1.29 9.55
CA ALA A 73 -3.39 2.44 9.87
C ALA A 73 -2.53 2.87 8.66
N LEU A 74 -1.91 1.93 7.95
CA LEU A 74 -1.13 2.22 6.74
C LEU A 74 -1.99 2.81 5.62
N MET A 75 -3.18 2.25 5.38
CA MET A 75 -4.11 2.75 4.36
C MET A 75 -4.58 4.17 4.67
N ILE A 76 -4.86 4.49 5.94
CA ILE A 76 -5.24 5.85 6.34
C ILE A 76 -4.11 6.83 6.00
N VAL A 77 -2.86 6.52 6.37
CA VAL A 77 -1.69 7.36 6.05
C VAL A 77 -1.55 7.53 4.53
N GLY A 78 -1.69 6.43 3.77
CA GLY A 78 -1.65 6.42 2.31
C GLY A 78 -2.70 7.33 1.69
N ILE A 79 -3.97 7.22 2.12
CA ILE A 79 -5.09 8.05 1.67
C ILE A 79 -4.77 9.54 1.85
N PHE A 80 -4.26 9.94 3.03
CA PHE A 80 -3.90 11.33 3.27
C PHE A 80 -2.72 11.80 2.40
N GLY A 81 -1.69 10.97 2.23
CA GLY A 81 -0.54 11.28 1.36
C GLY A 81 -0.94 11.42 -0.11
N VAL A 82 -1.71 10.46 -0.63
CA VAL A 82 -2.25 10.46 -2.00
C VAL A 82 -3.17 11.66 -2.24
N ARG A 83 -4.08 11.94 -1.31
CA ARG A 83 -5.00 13.09 -1.42
C ARG A 83 -4.25 14.42 -1.42
N LYS A 84 -3.21 14.55 -0.58
CA LYS A 84 -2.34 15.74 -0.58
C LYS A 84 -1.61 15.89 -1.92
N ALA A 85 -1.02 14.81 -2.44
CA ALA A 85 -0.30 14.84 -3.71
C ALA A 85 -1.20 15.16 -4.91
N LEU A 86 -2.44 14.65 -4.92
CA LEU A 86 -3.44 15.02 -5.93
C LEU A 86 -3.81 16.50 -5.86
N ASN A 87 -4.02 17.05 -4.65
CA ASN A 87 -4.34 18.46 -4.46
C ASN A 87 -3.17 19.38 -4.85
N GLU A 88 -1.93 18.95 -4.65
CA GLU A 88 -0.73 19.67 -5.10
C GLU A 88 -0.43 19.47 -6.60
N HIS A 89 -1.31 18.79 -7.35
CA HIS A 89 -1.14 18.46 -8.78
C HIS A 89 0.23 17.83 -9.11
N LYS A 90 0.82 17.08 -8.16
CA LYS A 90 2.12 16.44 -8.34
C LYS A 90 1.96 15.31 -9.35
N LYS A 91 2.64 15.42 -10.49
CA LYS A 91 2.75 14.33 -11.49
C LYS A 91 3.75 13.28 -11.01
N VAL A 92 3.39 12.56 -9.95
CA VAL A 92 4.15 11.42 -9.43
C VAL A 92 3.69 10.13 -10.08
N GLN A 93 4.62 9.23 -10.35
CA GLN A 93 4.26 7.89 -10.84
C GLN A 93 3.69 7.06 -9.69
N CYS A 94 2.68 6.26 -9.99
CA CYS A 94 2.06 5.35 -9.03
C CYS A 94 3.10 4.34 -8.54
N ALA A 95 3.46 4.41 -7.25
CA ALA A 95 4.39 3.47 -6.63
C ALA A 95 3.68 2.16 -6.19
N CYS A 96 2.34 2.16 -6.10
CA CYS A 96 1.56 0.99 -5.68
C CYS A 96 1.82 -0.21 -6.60
N LEU A 97 1.93 -0.03 -7.92
CA LEU A 97 2.19 -1.12 -8.88
C LEU A 97 3.68 -1.45 -9.09
N GLY A 98 4.59 -0.82 -8.33
CA GLY A 98 6.03 -1.00 -8.46
C GLY A 98 6.52 -0.83 -9.91
N LYS A 99 7.31 -1.81 -10.39
CA LYS A 99 7.86 -1.83 -11.76
C LYS A 99 6.81 -1.69 -12.86
N LEU A 100 5.60 -2.25 -12.66
CA LEU A 100 4.53 -2.20 -13.66
C LEU A 100 4.00 -0.77 -13.81
N GLY A 101 3.83 -0.04 -12.71
CA GLY A 101 3.42 1.37 -12.71
C GLY A 101 4.41 2.27 -13.44
N HIS A 102 5.72 2.00 -13.28
CA HIS A 102 6.79 2.73 -13.95
C HIS A 102 6.89 2.42 -15.45
N LYS A 103 6.76 1.14 -15.84
CA LYS A 103 6.87 0.74 -17.26
C LYS A 103 5.66 1.17 -18.09
N LEU A 104 4.49 1.27 -17.46
CA LEU A 104 3.23 1.73 -18.07
C LEU A 104 3.01 3.25 -17.91
N ASN A 105 3.95 3.97 -17.28
CA ASN A 105 3.89 5.42 -17.00
C ASN A 105 2.57 5.86 -16.35
N ILE A 106 2.05 5.04 -15.41
CA ILE A 106 0.78 5.33 -14.75
C ILE A 106 1.00 6.40 -13.70
N THR A 107 0.43 7.57 -13.95
CA THR A 107 0.43 8.69 -13.00
C THR A 107 -0.53 8.39 -11.85
N LEU A 108 -0.16 8.85 -10.65
CA LEU A 108 -0.98 8.78 -9.46
C LEU A 108 -2.36 9.42 -9.75
N THR A 109 -3.41 8.63 -9.63
CA THR A 109 -4.76 8.96 -10.10
C THR A 109 -5.78 8.71 -9.00
N LYS A 110 -6.98 9.27 -9.12
CA LYS A 110 -8.12 8.98 -8.23
C LYS A 110 -8.38 7.47 -8.03
N PHE A 111 -7.99 6.64 -8.99
CA PHE A 111 -8.05 5.19 -8.88
C PHE A 111 -7.25 4.65 -7.67
N THR A 112 -6.02 5.13 -7.47
CA THR A 112 -5.19 4.71 -6.32
C THR A 112 -5.81 5.10 -4.98
N LEU A 113 -6.46 6.27 -4.91
CA LEU A 113 -7.19 6.69 -3.72
C LEU A 113 -8.37 5.76 -3.42
N ILE A 114 -9.09 5.32 -4.46
CA ILE A 114 -10.21 4.38 -4.32
C ILE A 114 -9.70 3.01 -3.85
N GLU A 115 -8.56 2.55 -4.38
CA GLU A 115 -7.92 1.30 -3.98
C GLU A 115 -7.60 1.29 -2.47
N ASP A 116 -6.93 2.34 -1.97
CA ASP A 116 -6.60 2.45 -0.54
C ASP A 116 -7.86 2.52 0.35
N ILE A 117 -8.91 3.22 -0.11
CA ILE A 117 -10.19 3.31 0.61
C ILE A 117 -10.87 1.94 0.68
N ILE A 118 -10.89 1.18 -0.42
CA ILE A 118 -11.49 -0.17 -0.45
C ILE A 118 -10.70 -1.09 0.49
N MET A 119 -9.37 -1.11 0.40
CA MET A 119 -8.53 -1.94 1.27
C MET A 119 -8.68 -1.57 2.75
N GLY A 120 -8.72 -0.27 3.07
CA GLY A 120 -9.00 0.22 4.42
C GLY A 120 -10.40 -0.17 4.91
N GLY A 121 -11.41 -0.07 4.05
CA GLY A 121 -12.78 -0.48 4.37
C GLY A 121 -12.90 -1.98 4.63
N MET A 122 -12.22 -2.81 3.83
CA MET A 122 -12.16 -4.26 4.06
C MET A 122 -11.45 -4.59 5.38
N ALA A 123 -10.34 -3.90 5.69
CA ALA A 123 -9.64 -4.08 6.96
C ALA A 123 -10.52 -3.68 8.15
N LEU A 124 -11.28 -2.58 8.06
CA LEU A 124 -12.22 -2.15 9.09
C LEU A 124 -13.34 -3.19 9.32
N ALA A 125 -13.89 -3.74 8.24
CA ALA A 125 -14.91 -4.78 8.31
C ALA A 125 -14.39 -6.04 9.02
N ILE A 126 -13.13 -6.43 8.78
CA ILE A 126 -12.47 -7.56 9.45
C ILE A 126 -12.26 -7.31 10.95
N ILE A 127 -12.07 -6.06 11.36
CA ILE A 127 -11.88 -5.69 12.77
C ILE A 127 -13.22 -5.72 13.52
N LEU A 128 -14.27 -5.17 12.89
CA LEU A 128 -15.59 -5.01 13.50
C LEU A 128 -16.40 -6.32 13.58
N PHE A 129 -16.19 -7.25 12.64
CA PHE A 129 -16.85 -8.56 12.61
C PHE A 129 -15.90 -9.70 13.04
#